data_AF-A0A524C3T7-F1
#
_entry.id   AF-A0A524C3T7-F1
#
_cell.length_a   1.000
_cell.length_b   1.000
_cell.length_c   1.000
_cell.angle_alpha   90.00
_cell.angle_beta   90.00
_cell.angle_gamma   90.00
#
_symmetry.space_group_name_H-M   'P 1'
#
loop_
_entity.id
_entity.type
_entity.pdbx_description
1 polymer ?
#
loop_
_entity_poly.entity_id
_entity_poly.type
_entity_poly.pdbx_seq_one_letter_code
_entity_poly.pdbx_strand_id
1 'polypeptide(L)'
;MSIDWEKAQERPDKTQKVEGRFLLDFRTKVNNLEQQVKVKDSKIERLTNELNETKEKLTETEKELSVTKEKLPSLKSELDEEKEKNQNLNSTKSELEGKLKTAEEKISELESEAESVKELEPKLNQIKEDLEQKERELEGVKKDLQQTISDKYIEIESLKNDFNEEIKENQLNIGDLKTDIEAKANEIEALKLKIKSLEEFIEEAKGAPQIIDEIRDVMVHKGFLSDKELEDLLEKHLNK
;
A
#
# COMPACT_ATOMS: atom_id res chain seq x y z
N MET A 1 -121.99 -77.46 38.27
CA MET A 1 -121.40 -77.32 39.61
C MET A 1 -119.90 -77.21 39.47
N SER A 2 -119.27 -76.21 40.11
CA SER A 2 -117.81 -76.10 40.16
C SER A 2 -117.21 -77.24 40.98
N ILE A 3 -115.98 -77.65 40.68
CA ILE A 3 -115.21 -78.57 41.53
C ILE A 3 -115.07 -77.93 42.92
N ASP A 4 -115.40 -78.68 43.95
CA ASP A 4 -115.22 -78.31 45.36
C ASP A 4 -113.78 -78.66 45.78
N TRP A 5 -112.87 -77.73 45.52
CA TRP A 5 -111.43 -77.91 45.73
C TRP A 5 -111.05 -78.11 47.20
N GLU A 6 -111.86 -77.59 48.13
CA GLU A 6 -111.64 -77.69 49.57
C GLU A 6 -111.82 -79.14 50.03
N LYS A 7 -112.90 -79.80 49.57
CA LYS A 7 -113.12 -81.25 49.79
C LYS A 7 -112.08 -82.14 49.12
N ALA A 8 -111.63 -81.78 47.92
CA ALA A 8 -110.60 -82.53 47.19
C ALA A 8 -109.23 -82.45 47.90
N GLN A 9 -108.94 -81.33 48.57
CA GLN A 9 -107.70 -81.15 49.32
C GLN A 9 -107.73 -81.85 50.70
N GLU A 10 -108.89 -81.88 51.37
CA GLU A 10 -109.04 -82.57 52.67
C GLU A 10 -109.12 -84.11 52.56
N ARG A 11 -109.63 -84.65 51.45
CA ARG A 11 -109.81 -86.10 51.21
C ARG A 11 -109.47 -86.49 49.78
N PRO A 12 -108.18 -86.50 49.40
CA PRO A 12 -107.73 -86.72 48.03
C PRO A 12 -108.12 -88.09 47.45
N ASP A 13 -108.34 -89.10 48.29
CA ASP A 13 -108.61 -90.48 47.85
C ASP A 13 -110.10 -90.79 47.59
N LYS A 14 -111.02 -89.83 47.77
CA LYS A 14 -112.46 -90.04 47.55
C LYS A 14 -112.92 -89.52 46.18
N THR A 15 -113.72 -90.31 45.48
CA THR A 15 -114.27 -89.97 44.16
C THR A 15 -115.28 -88.82 44.22
N GLN A 16 -115.10 -87.82 43.38
CA GLN A 16 -116.03 -86.70 43.19
C GLN A 16 -116.56 -86.69 41.76
N LYS A 17 -117.87 -86.43 41.59
CA LYS A 17 -118.48 -86.32 40.27
C LYS A 17 -118.21 -84.92 39.70
N VAL A 18 -117.54 -84.86 38.54
CA VAL A 18 -117.16 -83.61 37.86
C VAL A 18 -117.79 -83.56 36.46
N GLU A 19 -118.30 -82.41 36.04
CA GLU A 19 -118.81 -82.24 34.67
C GLU A 19 -117.65 -82.16 33.66
N GLY A 20 -117.73 -82.95 32.58
CA GLY A 20 -116.67 -83.05 31.57
C GLY A 20 -116.29 -81.73 30.89
N ARG A 21 -117.21 -80.74 30.85
CA ARG A 21 -116.94 -79.39 30.32
C ARG A 21 -115.87 -78.65 31.13
N PHE A 22 -115.93 -78.72 32.46
CA PHE A 22 -114.92 -78.08 33.32
C PHE A 22 -113.56 -78.76 33.18
N LEU A 23 -113.52 -80.10 33.07
CA LEU A 23 -112.29 -80.84 32.81
C LEU A 23 -111.65 -80.44 31.46
N LEU A 24 -112.48 -80.18 30.45
CA LEU A 24 -112.02 -79.70 29.14
C LEU A 24 -111.49 -78.26 29.21
N ASP A 25 -112.17 -77.36 29.92
CA ASP A 25 -111.72 -75.98 30.16
C ASP A 25 -110.41 -75.93 30.99
N PHE A 26 -110.26 -76.82 31.97
CA PHE A 26 -108.99 -76.99 32.68
C PHE A 26 -107.89 -77.51 31.75
N ARG A 27 -108.18 -78.49 30.90
CA ARG A 27 -107.21 -79.01 29.92
C ARG A 27 -106.75 -77.93 28.94
N THR A 28 -107.67 -77.09 28.44
CA THR A 28 -107.30 -75.98 27.53
C THR A 28 -106.46 -74.93 28.26
N LYS A 29 -106.79 -74.60 29.50
CA LYS A 29 -106.02 -73.67 30.32
C LYS A 29 -104.62 -74.21 30.66
N VAL A 30 -104.51 -75.48 31.03
CA VAL A 30 -103.23 -76.17 31.27
C VAL A 30 -102.38 -76.15 30.00
N ASN A 31 -102.94 -76.52 28.85
CA ASN A 31 -102.21 -76.50 27.57
C ASN A 31 -101.75 -75.07 27.19
N ASN A 32 -102.60 -74.05 27.39
CA ASN A 32 -102.19 -72.66 27.15
C ASN A 32 -101.07 -72.22 28.10
N LEU A 33 -101.15 -72.57 29.37
CA LEU A 33 -100.07 -72.31 30.34
C LEU A 33 -98.78 -73.05 29.96
N GLU A 34 -98.85 -74.32 29.54
CA GLU A 34 -97.71 -75.08 29.04
C GLU A 34 -97.07 -74.41 27.82
N GLN A 35 -97.88 -73.92 26.87
CA GLN A 35 -97.39 -73.16 25.72
C GLN A 35 -96.72 -71.84 26.16
N GLN A 36 -97.31 -71.10 27.09
CA GLN A 36 -96.72 -69.87 27.62
C GLN A 36 -95.40 -70.12 28.34
N VAL A 37 -95.31 -71.20 29.13
CA VAL A 37 -94.08 -71.62 29.79
C VAL A 37 -93.01 -71.93 28.74
N LYS A 38 -93.35 -72.74 27.72
CA LYS A 38 -92.41 -73.07 26.63
C LYS A 38 -91.90 -71.84 25.88
N VAL A 39 -92.78 -70.87 25.60
CA VAL A 39 -92.39 -69.60 24.96
C VAL A 39 -91.48 -68.79 25.89
N LYS A 40 -91.81 -68.68 27.18
CA LYS A 40 -90.97 -67.97 28.15
C LYS A 40 -89.61 -68.64 28.32
N ASP A 41 -89.54 -69.97 28.36
CA ASP A 41 -88.29 -70.72 28.45
C ASP A 41 -87.40 -70.46 27.24
N SER A 42 -87.97 -70.50 26.03
CA SER A 42 -87.21 -70.16 24.81
C SER A 42 -86.69 -68.71 24.80
N LYS A 43 -87.45 -67.78 25.40
CA LYS A 43 -87.04 -66.38 25.54
C LYS A 43 -85.94 -66.21 26.58
N ILE A 44 -86.02 -66.93 27.70
CA ILE A 44 -84.98 -66.97 28.72
C ILE A 44 -83.69 -67.49 28.11
N GLU A 45 -83.73 -68.61 27.40
CA GLU A 45 -82.55 -69.19 26.73
C GLU A 45 -81.90 -68.20 25.75
N ARG A 46 -82.72 -67.54 24.91
CA ARG A 46 -82.23 -66.51 24.00
C ARG A 46 -81.57 -65.33 24.72
N LEU A 47 -82.21 -64.79 25.75
CA LEU A 47 -81.67 -63.68 26.54
C LEU A 47 -80.39 -64.08 27.29
N THR A 48 -80.31 -65.33 27.76
CA THR A 48 -79.09 -65.86 28.38
C THR A 48 -77.94 -65.90 27.39
N ASN A 49 -78.19 -66.32 26.15
CA ASN A 49 -77.17 -66.32 25.09
C ASN A 49 -76.73 -64.89 24.74
N GLU A 50 -77.67 -63.97 24.51
CA GLU A 50 -77.37 -62.56 24.21
C GLU A 50 -76.58 -61.89 25.35
N LEU A 51 -76.90 -62.21 26.60
CA LEU A 51 -76.18 -61.72 27.79
C LEU A 51 -74.74 -62.25 27.85
N ASN A 52 -74.52 -63.51 27.50
CA ASN A 52 -73.18 -64.11 27.48
C ASN A 52 -72.33 -63.49 26.37
N GLU A 53 -72.88 -63.31 25.16
CA GLU A 53 -72.19 -62.64 24.06
C GLU A 53 -71.81 -61.18 24.40
N THR A 54 -72.70 -60.45 25.07
CA THR A 54 -72.40 -59.08 25.51
C THR A 54 -71.35 -59.03 26.61
N LYS A 55 -71.35 -59.99 27.55
CA LYS A 55 -70.29 -60.11 28.55
C LYS A 55 -68.94 -60.40 27.91
N GLU A 56 -68.87 -61.32 26.96
CA GLU A 56 -67.63 -61.64 26.24
C GLU A 56 -67.08 -60.39 25.53
N LYS A 57 -67.91 -59.69 24.76
CA LYS A 57 -67.52 -58.43 24.11
C LYS A 57 -67.06 -57.38 25.11
N LEU A 58 -67.74 -57.22 26.24
CA LEU A 58 -67.34 -56.27 27.28
C LEU A 58 -65.94 -56.59 27.81
N THR A 59 -65.66 -57.86 28.12
CA THR A 59 -64.34 -58.28 28.61
C THR A 59 -63.24 -58.09 27.57
N GLU A 60 -63.55 -58.23 26.29
CA GLU A 60 -62.59 -57.97 25.21
C GLU A 60 -62.29 -56.48 25.08
N THR A 61 -63.33 -55.64 25.10
CA THR A 61 -63.20 -54.17 25.05
C THR A 61 -62.42 -53.64 26.26
N GLU A 62 -62.63 -54.20 27.45
CA GLU A 62 -61.89 -53.84 28.66
C GLU A 62 -60.39 -54.17 28.55
N LYS A 63 -60.04 -55.32 27.94
CA LYS A 63 -58.65 -55.68 27.67
C LYS A 63 -58.00 -54.70 26.70
N GLU A 64 -58.67 -54.38 25.60
CA GLU A 64 -58.18 -53.41 24.62
C GLU A 64 -57.99 -52.01 25.23
N LEU A 65 -58.92 -51.58 26.08
CA LEU A 65 -58.82 -50.32 26.80
C LEU A 65 -57.61 -50.31 27.75
N SER A 66 -57.36 -51.41 28.47
CA SER A 66 -56.20 -51.55 29.36
C SER A 66 -54.89 -51.43 28.58
N VAL A 67 -54.76 -52.16 27.47
CA VAL A 67 -53.56 -52.11 26.61
C VAL A 67 -53.34 -50.70 26.05
N THR A 68 -54.42 -50.01 25.64
CA THR A 68 -54.33 -48.64 25.12
C THR A 68 -53.90 -47.66 26.21
N LYS A 69 -54.42 -47.83 27.43
CA LYS A 69 -54.08 -47.00 28.58
C LYS A 69 -52.63 -47.16 29.03
N GLU A 70 -52.08 -48.37 28.89
CA GLU A 70 -50.66 -48.65 29.17
C GLU A 70 -49.72 -48.05 28.11
N LYS A 71 -50.13 -48.01 26.83
CA LYS A 71 -49.33 -47.42 25.75
C LYS A 71 -49.30 -45.89 25.77
N LEU A 72 -50.39 -45.24 26.20
CA LEU A 72 -50.51 -43.78 26.24
C LEU A 72 -49.34 -43.04 26.92
N PRO A 73 -48.88 -43.42 28.14
CA PRO A 73 -47.76 -42.75 28.79
C PRO A 73 -46.44 -42.91 28.03
N SER A 74 -46.19 -44.07 27.40
CA SER A 74 -44.97 -44.28 26.61
C SER A 74 -44.89 -43.35 25.40
N LEU A 75 -45.98 -43.26 24.63
CA LEU A 75 -46.08 -42.34 23.49
C LEU A 75 -45.95 -40.87 23.91
N LYS A 76 -46.44 -40.53 25.12
CA LYS A 76 -46.30 -39.17 25.65
C LYS A 76 -44.84 -38.84 26.00
N SER A 77 -44.11 -39.80 26.58
CA SER A 77 -42.68 -39.65 26.86
C SER A 77 -41.88 -39.47 25.57
N GLU A 78 -42.12 -40.32 24.56
CA GLU A 78 -41.45 -40.22 23.25
C GLU A 78 -41.72 -38.86 22.57
N LEU A 79 -42.96 -38.37 22.66
CA LEU A 79 -43.32 -37.06 22.12
C LEU A 79 -42.57 -35.91 22.83
N ASP A 80 -42.42 -35.98 24.14
CA ASP A 80 -41.72 -34.95 24.90
C ASP A 80 -40.20 -35.00 24.65
N GLU A 81 -39.61 -36.18 24.50
CA GLU A 81 -38.21 -36.36 24.07
C GLU A 81 -37.96 -35.78 22.67
N GLU A 82 -38.85 -36.04 21.70
CA GLU A 82 -38.69 -35.48 20.37
C GLU A 82 -38.87 -33.96 20.33
N LYS A 83 -39.73 -33.40 21.19
CA LYS A 83 -39.81 -31.94 21.33
C LYS A 83 -38.51 -31.34 21.84
N GLU A 84 -37.89 -31.97 22.83
CA GLU A 84 -36.61 -31.50 23.38
C GLU A 84 -35.50 -31.58 22.33
N LYS A 85 -35.40 -32.69 21.59
CA LYS A 85 -34.47 -32.81 20.46
C LYS A 85 -34.70 -31.74 19.41
N ASN A 86 -35.96 -31.46 19.06
CA ASN A 86 -36.29 -30.43 18.07
C ASN A 86 -35.93 -29.02 18.56
N GLN A 87 -36.09 -28.72 19.86
CA GLN A 87 -35.61 -27.47 20.44
C GLN A 87 -34.09 -27.34 20.36
N ASN A 88 -33.36 -28.41 20.71
CA ASN A 88 -31.89 -28.43 20.62
C ASN A 88 -31.40 -28.27 19.18
N LEU A 89 -32.05 -28.93 18.22
CA LEU A 89 -31.75 -28.76 16.80
C LEU A 89 -31.99 -27.33 16.32
N ASN A 90 -33.07 -26.66 16.77
CA ASN A 90 -33.31 -25.27 16.42
C ASN A 90 -32.27 -24.32 17.01
N SER A 91 -31.84 -24.53 18.26
CA SER A 91 -30.78 -23.74 18.89
C SER A 91 -29.46 -23.90 18.13
N THR A 92 -29.05 -25.13 17.84
CA THR A 92 -27.82 -25.39 17.06
C THR A 92 -27.88 -24.81 15.66
N LYS A 93 -29.04 -24.87 14.99
CA LYS A 93 -29.25 -24.22 13.70
C LYS A 93 -29.03 -22.71 13.79
N SER A 94 -29.61 -22.05 14.79
CA SER A 94 -29.43 -20.60 14.98
C SER A 94 -27.98 -20.22 15.26
N GLU A 95 -27.26 -21.02 16.06
CA GLU A 95 -25.82 -20.80 16.30
C GLU A 95 -24.99 -20.95 15.01
N LEU A 96 -25.30 -21.95 14.19
CA LEU A 96 -24.62 -22.16 12.91
C LEU A 96 -24.90 -21.04 11.92
N GLU A 97 -26.14 -20.55 11.83
CA GLU A 97 -26.49 -19.37 11.03
C GLU A 97 -25.73 -18.12 11.48
N GLY A 98 -25.58 -17.91 12.80
CA GLY A 98 -24.78 -16.82 13.33
C GLY A 98 -23.30 -16.93 12.95
N LYS A 99 -22.71 -18.12 13.10
CA LYS A 99 -21.31 -18.38 12.70
C LYS A 99 -21.10 -18.20 11.19
N LEU A 100 -22.07 -18.63 10.38
CA LEU A 100 -22.02 -18.46 8.93
C LEU A 100 -21.98 -16.97 8.56
N LYS A 101 -22.87 -16.17 9.14
CA LYS A 101 -22.90 -14.72 8.90
C LYS A 101 -21.58 -14.05 9.28
N THR A 102 -21.01 -14.38 10.43
CA THR A 102 -19.70 -13.83 10.84
C THR A 102 -18.57 -14.28 9.90
N ALA A 103 -18.62 -15.51 9.39
CA ALA A 103 -17.64 -15.98 8.41
C ALA A 103 -17.76 -15.23 7.08
N GLU A 104 -18.98 -14.97 6.61
CA GLU A 104 -19.25 -14.19 5.39
C GLU A 104 -18.76 -12.74 5.52
N GLU A 105 -19.02 -12.09 6.66
CA GLU A 105 -18.51 -10.75 6.96
C GLU A 105 -16.97 -10.71 6.90
N LYS A 106 -16.31 -11.70 7.50
CA LYS A 106 -14.84 -11.80 7.51
C LYS A 106 -14.24 -12.11 6.14
N ILE A 107 -14.94 -12.89 5.31
CA ILE A 107 -14.53 -13.13 3.91
C ILE A 107 -14.58 -11.82 3.13
N SER A 108 -15.67 -11.05 3.27
CA SER A 108 -15.81 -9.75 2.60
C SER A 108 -14.70 -8.76 3.00
N GLU A 109 -14.35 -8.71 4.28
CA GLU A 109 -13.21 -7.90 4.76
C GLU A 109 -11.88 -8.33 4.14
N LEU A 110 -11.60 -9.64 4.12
CA LEU A 110 -10.38 -10.18 3.53
C LEU A 110 -10.31 -9.97 2.01
N GLU A 111 -11.44 -10.03 1.30
CA GLU A 111 -11.52 -9.74 -0.14
C GLU A 111 -11.20 -8.27 -0.42
N SER A 112 -11.72 -7.35 0.39
CA SER A 112 -11.41 -5.91 0.29
C SER A 112 -9.94 -5.60 0.56
N GLU A 113 -9.36 -6.24 1.58
CA GLU A 113 -7.93 -6.11 1.88
C GLU A 113 -7.05 -6.68 0.75
N ALA A 114 -7.43 -7.84 0.19
CA ALA A 114 -6.73 -8.45 -0.92
C ALA A 114 -6.76 -7.55 -2.18
N GLU A 115 -7.88 -6.89 -2.47
CA GLU A 115 -7.96 -5.96 -3.59
C GLU A 115 -7.08 -4.72 -3.36
N SER A 116 -7.08 -4.19 -2.13
CA SER A 116 -6.20 -3.08 -1.74
C SER A 116 -4.71 -3.44 -1.92
N VAL A 117 -4.32 -4.68 -1.62
CA VAL A 117 -2.95 -5.18 -1.82
C VAL A 117 -2.62 -5.28 -3.32
N LYS A 118 -3.54 -5.77 -4.16
CA LYS A 118 -3.33 -5.80 -5.61
C LYS A 118 -3.08 -4.41 -6.20
N GLU A 119 -3.74 -3.38 -5.68
CA GLU A 119 -3.52 -2.00 -6.14
C GLU A 119 -2.11 -1.45 -5.80
N LEU A 120 -1.39 -2.06 -4.85
CA LEU A 120 -0.03 -1.65 -4.50
C LEU A 120 1.00 -2.14 -5.53
N GLU A 121 0.74 -3.24 -6.22
CA GLU A 121 1.64 -3.81 -7.23
C GLU A 121 1.92 -2.87 -8.42
N PRO A 122 0.91 -2.26 -9.09
CA PRO A 122 1.17 -1.30 -10.16
C PRO A 122 1.87 -0.03 -9.65
N LYS A 123 1.53 0.44 -8.44
CA LYS A 123 2.21 1.60 -7.82
C LYS A 123 3.69 1.30 -7.56
N LEU A 124 4.00 0.10 -7.09
CA LEU A 124 5.38 -0.33 -6.89
C LEU A 124 6.15 -0.42 -8.21
N ASN A 125 5.53 -0.93 -9.26
CA ASN A 125 6.14 -1.00 -10.59
C ASN A 125 6.40 0.40 -11.16
N GLN A 126 5.45 1.32 -11.02
CA GLN A 126 5.62 2.71 -11.43
C GLN A 126 6.79 3.38 -10.69
N ILE A 127 6.87 3.22 -9.37
CA ILE A 127 7.99 3.77 -8.58
C ILE A 127 9.34 3.19 -9.03
N LYS A 128 9.41 1.90 -9.36
CA LYS A 128 10.62 1.27 -9.88
C LYS A 128 11.03 1.84 -11.24
N GLU A 129 10.08 2.01 -12.16
CA GLU A 129 10.34 2.60 -13.47
C GLU A 129 10.82 4.06 -13.36
N ASP A 130 10.19 4.86 -12.49
CA ASP A 130 10.59 6.23 -12.21
C ASP A 130 12.01 6.29 -11.61
N LEU A 131 12.33 5.37 -10.69
CA LEU A 131 13.67 5.27 -10.10
C LEU A 131 14.72 4.96 -11.16
N GLU A 132 14.49 3.94 -11.99
CA GLU A 132 15.42 3.57 -13.07
C GLU A 132 15.61 4.71 -14.08
N GLN A 133 14.55 5.45 -14.39
CA GLN A 133 14.66 6.63 -15.25
C GLN A 133 15.55 7.70 -14.60
N LYS A 134 15.34 7.98 -13.32
CA LYS A 134 16.15 8.97 -12.59
C LYS A 134 17.62 8.56 -12.49
N GLU A 135 17.90 7.28 -12.31
CA GLU A 135 19.28 6.76 -12.33
C GLU A 135 19.94 6.95 -13.71
N ARG A 136 19.22 6.69 -14.80
CA ARG A 136 19.71 6.94 -16.17
C ARG A 136 19.97 8.42 -16.43
N GLU A 137 19.07 9.30 -16.00
CA GLU A 137 19.25 10.75 -16.11
C GLU A 137 20.47 11.23 -15.32
N LEU A 138 20.66 10.72 -14.09
CA LEU A 138 21.78 11.09 -13.23
C LEU A 138 23.13 10.66 -13.84
N GLU A 139 23.22 9.44 -14.39
CA GLU A 139 24.45 8.97 -15.02
C GLU A 139 24.76 9.76 -16.31
N GLY A 140 23.72 10.18 -17.05
CA GLY A 140 23.87 11.10 -18.19
C GLY A 140 24.50 12.43 -17.79
N VAL A 141 23.92 13.11 -16.79
CA VAL A 141 24.43 14.38 -16.27
C VAL A 141 25.87 14.25 -15.76
N LYS A 142 26.18 13.16 -15.06
CA LYS A 142 27.53 12.89 -14.56
C LYS A 142 28.55 12.76 -15.69
N LYS A 143 28.20 12.06 -16.77
CA LYS A 143 29.05 11.94 -17.96
C LYS A 143 29.27 13.30 -18.62
N ASP A 144 28.21 14.10 -18.77
CA ASP A 144 28.29 15.43 -19.37
C ASP A 144 29.17 16.39 -18.54
N LEU A 145 29.06 16.33 -17.21
CA LEU A 145 29.92 17.09 -16.30
C LEU A 145 31.38 16.63 -16.40
N GLN A 146 31.64 15.32 -16.44
CA GLN A 146 33.00 14.80 -16.63
C GLN A 146 33.62 15.28 -17.94
N GLN A 147 32.85 15.24 -19.03
CA GLN A 147 33.31 15.74 -20.32
C GLN A 147 33.61 17.24 -20.26
N THR A 148 32.70 18.03 -19.69
CA THR A 148 32.87 19.48 -19.55
C THR A 148 34.12 19.82 -18.73
N ILE A 149 34.37 19.10 -17.63
CA ILE A 149 35.57 19.29 -16.81
C ILE A 149 36.84 18.97 -17.63
N SER A 150 36.83 17.87 -18.38
CA SER A 150 37.96 17.49 -19.24
C SER A 150 38.24 18.56 -20.31
N ASP A 151 37.20 19.04 -20.98
CA ASP A 151 37.31 20.07 -22.02
C ASP A 151 37.86 21.38 -21.44
N LYS A 152 37.34 21.80 -20.28
CA LYS A 152 37.84 23.00 -19.57
C LYS A 152 39.28 22.84 -19.09
N TYR A 153 39.71 21.64 -18.70
CA TYR A 153 41.10 21.40 -18.32
C TYR A 153 42.04 21.56 -19.51
N ILE A 154 41.66 21.03 -20.69
CA ILE A 154 42.43 21.19 -21.93
C ILE A 154 42.51 22.67 -22.33
N GLU A 155 41.39 23.39 -22.28
CA GLU A 155 41.32 24.83 -22.59
C GLU A 155 42.24 25.64 -21.67
N ILE A 156 42.22 25.37 -20.36
CA ILE A 156 43.10 26.03 -19.38
C ILE A 156 44.57 25.76 -19.68
N GLU A 157 44.95 24.51 -20.00
CA GLU A 157 46.35 24.20 -20.27
C GLU A 157 46.83 24.82 -21.58
N SER A 158 45.96 24.92 -22.60
CA SER A 158 46.27 25.64 -23.85
C SER A 158 46.52 27.13 -23.58
N LEU A 159 45.58 27.80 -22.91
CA LEU A 159 45.70 29.23 -22.59
C LEU A 159 46.95 29.53 -21.75
N LYS A 160 47.29 28.64 -20.83
CA LYS A 160 48.50 28.75 -20.01
C LYS A 160 49.78 28.62 -20.84
N ASN A 161 49.79 27.75 -21.84
CA ASN A 161 50.92 27.64 -22.76
C ASN A 161 51.04 28.89 -23.63
N ASP A 162 49.94 29.37 -24.21
CA ASP A 162 49.89 30.58 -25.03
C ASP A 162 50.42 31.79 -24.24
N PHE A 163 49.96 32.00 -23.00
CA PHE A 163 50.46 33.08 -22.15
C PHE A 163 51.95 32.92 -21.79
N ASN A 164 52.44 31.69 -21.59
CA ASN A 164 53.85 31.46 -21.33
C ASN A 164 54.73 31.78 -22.55
N GLU A 165 54.24 31.50 -23.76
CA GLU A 165 54.92 31.87 -25.00
C GLU A 165 54.96 33.39 -25.18
N GLU A 166 53.82 34.06 -24.98
CA GLU A 166 53.72 35.52 -25.05
C GLU A 166 54.63 36.22 -24.01
N ILE A 167 54.71 35.69 -22.78
CA ILE A 167 55.63 36.19 -21.75
C ILE A 167 57.09 36.04 -22.20
N LYS A 168 57.48 34.90 -22.79
CA LYS A 168 58.84 34.69 -23.29
C LYS A 168 59.19 35.65 -24.42
N GLU A 169 58.28 35.83 -25.37
CA GLU A 169 58.46 36.77 -26.48
C GLU A 169 58.62 38.21 -25.97
N ASN A 170 57.74 38.63 -25.05
CA ASN A 170 57.84 39.95 -24.43
C ASN A 170 59.15 40.14 -23.63
N GLN A 171 59.65 39.10 -22.96
CA GLN A 171 60.94 39.13 -22.27
C GLN A 171 62.12 39.31 -23.23
N LEU A 172 62.10 38.64 -24.38
CA LEU A 172 63.11 38.81 -25.43
C LEU A 172 63.07 40.23 -26.00
N ASN A 173 61.89 40.72 -26.38
CA ASN A 173 61.71 42.08 -26.90
C ASN A 173 62.19 43.15 -25.90
N ILE A 174 61.89 42.99 -24.61
CA ILE A 174 62.40 43.89 -23.56
C ILE A 174 63.93 43.83 -23.47
N GLY A 175 64.52 42.65 -23.60
CA GLY A 175 65.97 42.45 -23.65
C GLY A 175 66.61 43.22 -24.81
N ASP A 176 66.08 43.04 -26.01
CA ASP A 176 66.57 43.70 -27.23
C ASP A 176 66.45 45.22 -27.13
N LEU A 177 65.28 45.73 -26.69
CA LEU A 177 65.08 47.17 -26.47
C LEU A 177 66.05 47.74 -25.42
N LYS A 178 66.37 46.97 -24.38
CA LYS A 178 67.34 47.40 -23.36
C LYS A 178 68.75 47.51 -23.94
N THR A 179 69.18 46.55 -24.74
CA THR A 179 70.48 46.60 -25.44
C THR A 179 70.55 47.78 -26.40
N ASP A 180 69.48 48.05 -27.15
CA ASP A 180 69.40 49.21 -28.05
C ASP A 180 69.50 50.54 -27.28
N ILE A 181 68.81 50.65 -26.14
CA ILE A 181 68.90 51.84 -25.26
C ILE A 181 70.33 52.03 -24.74
N GLU A 182 71.00 50.96 -24.29
CA GLU A 182 72.39 51.02 -23.82
C GLU A 182 73.34 51.45 -24.95
N ALA A 183 73.17 50.92 -26.16
CA ALA A 183 73.95 51.34 -27.33
C ALA A 183 73.75 52.83 -27.65
N LYS A 184 72.49 53.30 -27.66
CA LYS A 184 72.18 54.71 -27.90
C LYS A 184 72.71 55.63 -26.79
N ALA A 185 72.67 55.19 -25.53
CA ALA A 185 73.26 55.92 -24.42
C ALA A 185 74.78 56.11 -24.61
N ASN A 186 75.49 55.04 -25.00
CA ASN A 186 76.92 55.10 -25.29
C ASN A 186 77.24 56.01 -26.49
N GLU A 187 76.43 55.95 -27.57
CA GLU A 187 76.56 56.86 -28.71
C GLU A 187 76.38 58.33 -28.29
N ILE A 188 75.39 58.63 -27.44
CA ILE A 188 75.16 59.97 -26.89
C ILE A 188 76.36 60.43 -26.07
N GLU A 189 76.93 59.57 -25.24
CA GLU A 189 78.10 59.88 -24.42
C GLU A 189 79.34 60.17 -25.29
N ALA A 190 79.57 59.37 -26.33
CA ALA A 190 80.65 59.60 -27.29
C ALA A 190 80.47 60.92 -28.06
N LEU A 191 79.24 61.22 -28.50
CA LEU A 191 78.91 62.49 -29.15
C LEU A 191 79.12 63.68 -28.20
N LYS A 192 78.76 63.53 -26.92
CA LYS A 192 78.97 64.56 -25.89
C LYS A 192 80.45 64.86 -25.68
N LEU A 193 81.31 63.84 -25.64
CA LEU A 193 82.77 64.03 -25.57
C LEU A 193 83.31 64.73 -26.82
N LYS A 194 82.82 64.34 -28.00
CA LYS A 194 83.23 64.97 -29.26
C LYS A 194 82.82 66.44 -29.33
N ILE A 195 81.59 66.78 -28.91
CA ILE A 195 81.14 68.17 -28.81
C ILE A 195 82.07 68.95 -27.89
N LYS A 196 82.39 68.42 -26.70
CA LYS A 196 83.31 69.07 -25.78
C LYS A 196 84.69 69.33 -26.39
N SER A 197 85.26 68.35 -27.11
CA SER A 197 86.55 68.53 -27.79
C SER A 197 86.50 69.59 -28.91
N LEU A 198 85.37 69.68 -29.63
CA LEU A 198 85.18 70.69 -30.66
C LEU A 198 84.98 72.08 -30.04
N GLU A 199 84.28 72.17 -28.92
CA GLU A 199 84.12 73.42 -28.15
C GLU A 199 85.50 73.93 -27.65
N GLU A 200 86.33 73.05 -27.09
CA GLU A 200 87.72 73.37 -26.69
C GLU A 200 88.55 73.87 -27.88
N PHE A 201 88.50 73.17 -29.03
CA PHE A 201 89.21 73.58 -30.25
C PHE A 201 88.73 74.94 -30.79
N ILE A 202 87.42 75.21 -30.72
CA ILE A 202 86.86 76.51 -31.14
C ILE A 202 87.32 77.63 -30.21
N GLU A 203 87.39 77.41 -28.89
CA GLU A 203 87.95 78.40 -27.96
C GLU A 203 89.42 78.69 -28.24
N GLU A 204 90.25 77.66 -28.48
CA GLU A 204 91.64 77.85 -28.91
C GLU A 204 91.73 78.65 -30.23
N ALA A 205 90.87 78.34 -31.21
CA ALA A 205 90.85 79.03 -32.50
C ALA A 205 90.37 80.49 -32.40
N LYS A 206 89.60 80.88 -31.38
CA LYS A 206 89.19 82.29 -31.15
C LYS A 206 90.35 83.19 -30.71
N GLY A 207 91.40 82.63 -30.11
CA GLY A 207 92.62 83.37 -29.77
C GLY A 207 93.37 83.86 -31.01
N ALA A 208 93.34 83.10 -32.10
CA ALA A 208 94.07 83.43 -33.33
C ALA A 208 93.61 84.76 -33.99
N PRO A 209 92.31 85.05 -34.17
CA PRO A 209 91.84 86.36 -34.62
C PRO A 209 92.25 87.53 -33.71
N GLN A 210 92.23 87.34 -32.39
CA GLN A 210 92.60 88.38 -31.42
C GLN A 210 94.10 88.69 -31.48
N ILE A 211 94.94 87.65 -31.60
CA ILE A 211 96.37 87.81 -31.85
C ILE A 211 96.61 88.53 -33.18
N ILE A 212 95.89 88.16 -34.25
CA ILE A 212 96.02 88.79 -35.57
C ILE A 212 95.61 90.27 -35.54
N ASP A 213 94.54 90.63 -34.83
CA ASP A 213 94.11 92.03 -34.71
C ASP A 213 95.08 92.85 -33.82
N GLU A 214 95.60 92.29 -32.71
CA GLU A 214 96.65 92.95 -31.90
C GLU A 214 97.96 93.10 -32.69
N ILE A 215 98.37 92.10 -33.48
CA ILE A 215 99.50 92.20 -34.42
C ILE A 215 99.25 93.29 -35.45
N ARG A 216 98.04 93.36 -36.02
CA ARG A 216 97.66 94.38 -37.00
C ARG A 216 97.76 95.78 -36.37
N ASP A 217 97.28 95.98 -35.16
CA ASP A 217 97.38 97.27 -34.45
C ASP A 217 98.84 97.69 -34.22
N VAL A 218 99.70 96.77 -33.78
CA VAL A 218 101.14 97.06 -33.61
C VAL A 218 101.79 97.39 -34.96
N MET A 219 101.47 96.64 -36.01
CA MET A 219 101.97 96.90 -37.37
C MET A 219 101.46 98.23 -37.93
N VAL A 220 100.21 98.64 -37.65
CA VAL A 220 99.67 99.95 -38.06
C VAL A 220 100.42 101.10 -37.39
N HIS A 221 100.85 100.94 -36.14
CA HIS A 221 101.55 101.98 -35.40
C HIS A 221 103.07 102.03 -35.63
N LYS A 222 103.75 100.88 -35.77
CA LYS A 222 105.21 100.80 -35.86
C LYS A 222 105.76 100.42 -37.25
N GLY A 223 104.94 99.84 -38.12
CA GLY A 223 105.35 99.35 -39.44
C GLY A 223 106.19 98.07 -39.43
N PHE A 224 106.63 97.60 -38.25
CA PHE A 224 107.34 96.34 -38.03
C PHE A 224 106.95 95.76 -36.67
N LEU A 225 107.10 94.45 -36.51
CA LEU A 225 106.89 93.72 -35.26
C LEU A 225 108.23 93.09 -34.86
N SER A 226 108.72 93.35 -33.64
CA SER A 226 109.96 92.72 -33.18
C SER A 226 109.70 91.32 -32.62
N ASP A 227 110.70 90.45 -32.69
CA ASP A 227 110.58 89.05 -32.22
C ASP A 227 110.14 88.97 -30.76
N LYS A 228 110.60 89.90 -29.91
CA LYS A 228 110.19 89.98 -28.51
C LYS A 228 108.72 90.39 -28.33
N GLU A 229 108.23 91.32 -29.13
CA GLU A 229 106.82 91.75 -29.08
C GLU A 229 105.87 90.68 -29.62
N LEU A 230 106.32 89.91 -30.61
CA LEU A 230 105.60 88.74 -31.11
C LEU A 230 105.54 87.62 -30.05
N GLU A 231 106.64 87.34 -29.37
CA GLU A 231 106.68 86.37 -28.25
C GLU A 231 105.78 86.80 -27.09
N ASP A 232 105.84 88.06 -26.66
CA ASP A 232 105.00 88.58 -25.58
C ASP A 232 103.50 88.48 -25.93
N LEU A 233 103.12 88.74 -27.20
CA LEU A 233 101.74 88.60 -27.69
C LEU A 233 101.29 87.14 -27.76
N LEU A 234 102.17 86.23 -28.19
CA LEU A 234 101.89 84.80 -28.23
C LEU A 234 101.74 84.24 -26.81
N GLU A 235 102.63 84.56 -25.87
CA GLU A 235 102.54 84.10 -24.47
C GLU A 235 101.27 84.58 -23.76
N LYS A 236 100.80 85.80 -24.06
CA LYS A 236 99.59 86.39 -23.47
C LYS A 236 98.31 85.65 -23.85
N HIS A 237 98.25 85.05 -25.05
CA HIS A 237 97.04 84.44 -25.61
C HIS A 237 97.08 82.91 -25.77
N LEU A 238 98.26 82.26 -25.71
CA LEU A 238 98.39 80.80 -25.76
C LEU A 238 98.38 80.10 -24.38
N ASN A 239 98.46 80.83 -23.26
CA ASN A 239 98.53 80.28 -21.89
C ASN A 239 97.24 80.48 -21.05
N LYS A 240 96.06 80.56 -21.69
CA LYS A 240 94.75 80.65 -21.00
C LYS A 240 93.78 79.58 -21.46
#